data_AF-A0A7V2TNN5-F1
#
_entry.id   AF-A0A7V2TNN5-F1
#
_cell.length_a   1.000
_cell.length_b   1.000
_cell.length_c   1.000
_cell.angle_alpha   90.00
_cell.angle_beta   90.00
_cell.angle_gamma   90.00
#
_symmetry.space_group_name_H-M   'P 1'
#
loop_
_entity.id
_entity.type
_entity.pdbx_description
1 polymer ?
#
loop_
_entity_poly.entity_id
_entity_poly.type
_entity_poly.pdbx_seq_one_letter_code
_entity_poly.pdbx_strand_id
1 'polypeptide(L)'
;MNEMDYRQQAFDLAREFADTWEQSGREKIDFYKLLWVTHWAIENCGIDRVRQMFTEMMVKPELTTEDPAERLRLMIMNQTEDNIGDWFQRAMKS
;
A
#
# COMPACT_ATOMS: atom_id res chain seq x y z
N MET A 1 -4.35 -2.65 19.20
CA MET A 1 -5.00 -1.87 18.12
C MET A 1 -5.90 -2.84 17.37
N ASN A 2 -7.18 -2.50 17.19
CA ASN A 2 -8.26 -3.45 16.86
C ASN A 2 -8.27 -3.76 15.36
N GLU A 3 -8.41 -5.02 14.98
CA GLU A 3 -8.44 -5.48 13.57
C GLU A 3 -9.55 -4.80 12.73
N MET A 4 -10.67 -4.42 13.37
CA MET A 4 -11.74 -3.63 12.76
C MET A 4 -11.26 -2.24 12.26
N ASP A 5 -10.24 -1.67 12.88
CA ASP A 5 -9.73 -0.33 12.56
C ASP A 5 -8.95 -0.36 11.24
N TYR A 6 -8.11 -1.39 11.04
CA TYR A 6 -7.31 -1.52 9.82
C TYR A 6 -8.14 -1.79 8.56
N ARG A 7 -9.22 -2.55 8.68
CA ARG A 7 -10.11 -2.84 7.54
C ARG A 7 -10.77 -1.57 7.00
N GLN A 8 -11.30 -0.73 7.89
CA GLN A 8 -11.93 0.52 7.50
C GLN A 8 -10.89 1.51 6.95
N GLN A 9 -9.75 1.65 7.64
CA GLN A 9 -8.63 2.49 7.17
C GLN A 9 -8.13 2.08 5.78
N ALA A 10 -7.97 0.77 5.53
CA ALA A 10 -7.55 0.26 4.24
C ALA A 10 -8.56 0.54 3.15
N PHE A 11 -9.86 0.37 3.44
CA PHE A 11 -10.94 0.65 2.51
C PHE A 11 -10.96 2.13 2.12
N ASP A 12 -10.96 3.02 3.10
CA ASP A 12 -11.04 4.46 2.87
C ASP A 12 -9.82 4.95 2.07
N LEU A 13 -8.62 4.51 2.45
CA LEU A 13 -7.38 4.92 1.81
C LEU A 13 -7.23 4.35 0.39
N ALA A 14 -7.57 3.08 0.17
CA ALA A 14 -7.52 2.46 -1.16
C ALA A 14 -8.54 3.12 -2.11
N ARG A 15 -9.72 3.49 -1.59
CA ARG A 15 -10.74 4.18 -2.36
C ARG A 15 -10.31 5.58 -2.75
N GLU A 16 -9.83 6.38 -1.80
CA GLU A 16 -9.32 7.73 -2.06
C GLU A 16 -8.21 7.72 -3.13
N PHE A 17 -7.29 6.76 -3.02
CA PHE A 17 -6.23 6.60 -4.00
C PHE A 17 -6.76 6.20 -5.39
N ALA A 18 -7.66 5.21 -5.47
CA ALA A 18 -8.23 4.75 -6.73
C ALA A 18 -9.02 5.85 -7.44
N ASP A 19 -9.86 6.58 -6.71
CA ASP A 19 -10.63 7.70 -7.23
C ASP A 19 -9.71 8.79 -7.78
N THR A 20 -8.65 9.14 -7.05
CA THR A 20 -7.67 10.16 -7.48
C THR A 20 -6.87 9.71 -8.71
N TRP A 21 -6.50 8.43 -8.76
CA TRP A 21 -5.75 7.84 -9.87
C TRP A 21 -6.57 7.85 -11.17
N GLU A 22 -7.83 7.42 -11.12
CA GLU A 22 -8.74 7.43 -12.27
C GLU A 22 -9.04 8.86 -12.74
N GLN A 23 -9.24 9.81 -11.82
CA GLN A 23 -9.44 11.23 -12.15
C GLN A 23 -8.22 11.87 -12.82
N SER A 24 -7.02 11.32 -12.59
CA SER A 24 -5.78 11.78 -13.22
C SER A 24 -5.64 11.32 -14.68
N GLY A 25 -6.65 10.66 -15.26
CA GLY A 25 -6.64 10.14 -16.62
C GLY A 25 -5.76 8.91 -16.82
N ARG A 26 -5.39 8.23 -15.72
CA ARG A 26 -4.59 7.00 -15.74
C ARG A 26 -5.48 5.77 -15.93
N GLU A 27 -4.86 4.62 -16.20
CA GLU A 27 -5.58 3.36 -16.36
C GLU A 27 -6.37 2.97 -15.11
N LYS A 28 -7.47 2.24 -15.33
CA LYS A 28 -8.33 1.75 -14.27
C LYS A 28 -7.58 0.78 -13.36
N ILE A 29 -7.75 0.93 -12.05
CA ILE A 29 -7.12 0.07 -11.05
C ILE A 29 -8.02 -1.13 -10.74
N ASP A 30 -7.42 -2.30 -10.54
CA ASP A 30 -8.09 -3.40 -9.83
C ASP A 30 -8.20 -3.04 -8.33
N PHE A 31 -9.37 -2.52 -7.97
CA PHE A 31 -9.65 -2.06 -6.61
C PHE A 31 -9.50 -3.16 -5.55
N TYR A 32 -9.90 -4.40 -5.85
CA TYR A 32 -9.82 -5.48 -4.87
C TYR A 32 -8.37 -5.89 -4.61
N LYS A 33 -7.55 -5.92 -5.67
CA LYS A 33 -6.12 -6.15 -5.53
C LYS A 33 -5.45 -5.03 -4.74
N LEU A 34 -5.76 -3.76 -5.06
CA LEU A 34 -5.26 -2.62 -4.31
C LEU A 34 -5.67 -2.67 -2.84
N LEU A 35 -6.93 -2.95 -2.55
CA LEU A 35 -7.46 -3.04 -1.18
C LEU A 35 -6.73 -4.12 -0.37
N TRP A 36 -6.51 -5.29 -0.96
CA TRP A 36 -5.80 -6.38 -0.31
C TRP A 36 -4.37 -5.97 0.07
N VAL A 37 -3.62 -5.40 -0.86
CA VAL A 37 -2.25 -4.94 -0.61
C VAL A 37 -2.23 -3.79 0.39
N THR A 38 -3.19 -2.85 0.31
CA THR A 38 -3.32 -1.73 1.24
C THR A 38 -3.57 -2.19 2.67
N HIS A 39 -4.46 -3.17 2.86
CA HIS A 39 -4.72 -3.76 4.17
C HIS A 39 -3.45 -4.36 4.77
N TRP A 40 -2.78 -5.22 4.02
CA TRP A 40 -1.52 -5.82 4.43
C TRP A 40 -0.45 -4.75 4.73
N ALA A 41 -0.36 -3.69 3.92
CA ALA A 41 0.57 -2.59 4.10
C ALA A 41 0.31 -1.82 5.41
N ILE A 42 -0.95 -1.54 5.73
CA ILE A 42 -1.33 -0.84 6.95
C ILE A 42 -1.00 -1.70 8.18
N GLU A 43 -1.27 -3.01 8.13
CA GLU A 43 -0.92 -3.93 9.21
C GLU A 43 0.59 -3.98 9.49
N ASN A 44 1.43 -3.88 8.46
CA ASN A 44 2.88 -4.03 8.59
C ASN A 44 3.61 -2.70 8.83
N CYS A 45 3.15 -1.61 8.22
CA CYS A 45 3.86 -0.33 8.17
C CYS A 45 3.09 0.83 8.82
N GLY A 46 1.81 0.65 9.14
CA GLY A 46 0.94 1.70 9.66
C GLY A 46 0.39 2.64 8.58
N ILE A 47 -0.80 3.21 8.83
CA ILE A 47 -1.56 4.00 7.86
C ILE A 47 -0.81 5.22 7.31
N ASP A 48 -0.12 5.97 8.16
CA ASP A 48 0.56 7.20 7.75
C ASP A 48 1.68 6.91 6.74
N ARG A 49 2.36 5.77 6.91
CA ARG A 49 3.39 5.34 5.96
C ARG A 49 2.80 4.96 4.62
N VAL A 50 1.69 4.22 4.62
CA VAL A 50 0.99 3.83 3.38
C VAL A 50 0.47 5.06 2.65
N ARG A 51 -0.08 6.05 3.36
CA ARG A 51 -0.50 7.33 2.79
C ARG A 51 0.66 8.08 2.12
N GLN A 52 1.84 8.08 2.75
CA GLN A 52 3.04 8.65 2.14
C GLN A 52 3.44 7.92 0.85
N MET A 53 3.44 6.58 0.85
CA MET A 53 3.77 5.79 -0.35
C MET A 53 2.81 6.10 -1.51
N PHE A 54 1.51 6.19 -1.24
CA PHE A 54 0.52 6.61 -2.23
C PHE A 54 0.79 8.01 -2.78
N THR A 55 1.16 8.96 -1.91
CA THR A 55 1.55 10.30 -2.35
C THR A 55 2.76 10.26 -3.29
N GLU A 56 3.78 9.47 -2.96
CA GLU A 56 4.98 9.29 -3.79
C GLU A 56 4.64 8.68 -5.17
N MET A 57 3.69 7.74 -5.23
CA MET A 57 3.19 7.14 -6.46
C MET A 57 2.44 8.15 -7.36
N MET A 58 1.77 9.13 -6.76
CA MET A 58 1.10 10.20 -7.50
C MET A 58 2.09 11.21 -8.08
N VAL A 59 3.11 11.61 -7.30
CA VAL A 59 4.09 12.65 -7.65
C VAL A 59 5.15 12.20 -8.66
N LYS A 60 5.55 10.92 -8.65
CA LYS A 60 6.50 10.34 -9.60
C LYS A 60 5.78 9.42 -10.60
N PRO A 61 5.17 9.98 -11.67
CA PRO A 61 4.50 9.20 -12.72
C PRO A 61 5.47 8.52 -13.71
N GLU A 62 6.78 8.67 -13.53
CA GLU A 62 7.77 8.19 -14.51
C GLU A 62 7.61 6.67 -14.76
N LEU A 63 7.20 6.35 -16.00
CA LEU A 63 7.31 5.07 -16.73
C LEU A 63 6.49 3.85 -16.31
N THR A 64 5.51 3.95 -15.42
CA THR A 64 4.85 2.73 -14.93
C THR A 64 3.53 2.45 -15.66
N THR A 65 3.57 1.60 -16.68
CA THR A 65 2.48 0.64 -17.01
C THR A 65 2.28 -0.39 -15.88
N GLU A 66 2.73 -0.06 -14.67
CA GLU A 66 2.86 -0.96 -13.54
C GLU A 66 1.65 -0.76 -12.65
N ASP A 67 0.96 -1.86 -12.41
CA ASP A 67 -0.20 -1.93 -11.52
C ASP A 67 0.12 -1.28 -10.16
N PRO A 68 -0.65 -0.25 -9.74
CA PRO A 68 -0.42 0.43 -8.46
C PRO A 68 -0.38 -0.50 -7.25
N ALA A 69 -1.13 -1.60 -7.28
CA ALA A 69 -1.08 -2.60 -6.21
C ALA A 69 0.29 -3.31 -6.15
N GLU A 70 0.88 -3.62 -7.31
CA GLU A 70 2.21 -4.24 -7.36
C GLU A 70 3.30 -3.24 -6.95
N ARG A 71 3.18 -1.98 -7.39
CA ARG A 71 4.11 -0.93 -6.99
C ARG A 71 4.10 -0.71 -5.48
N LEU A 72 2.93 -0.67 -4.83
CA LEU A 72 2.83 -0.57 -3.38
C LEU A 72 3.50 -1.76 -2.69
N ARG A 73 3.25 -2.99 -3.18
CA ARG A 73 3.88 -4.21 -2.68
C ARG A 73 5.41 -4.14 -2.75
N LEU A 74 5.96 -3.71 -3.88
CA LEU A 74 7.41 -3.55 -4.06
C LEU A 74 8.00 -2.48 -3.14
N MET A 75 7.32 -1.34 -2.96
CA MET A 75 7.77 -0.29 -2.03
C MET A 75 7.87 -0.78 -0.59
N ILE A 76 6.99 -1.69 -0.18
CA ILE A 76 7.03 -2.33 1.14
C ILE A 76 8.14 -3.37 1.20
N MET A 77 8.26 -4.23 0.19
CA MET A 77 9.30 -5.26 0.13
C MET A 77 10.71 -4.67 0.17
N ASN A 78 10.96 -3.61 -0.59
CA ASN A 78 12.25 -2.91 -0.62
C ASN A 78 12.55 -2.20 0.70
N GLN A 79 11.54 -1.81 1.48
CA GLN A 79 11.75 -1.30 2.85
C GLN A 79 12.04 -2.42 3.84
N THR A 80 11.47 -3.61 3.64
CA THR A 80 11.79 -4.76 4.47
C THR A 80 13.15 -5.34 4.17
N GLU A 81 13.73 -5.20 2.97
CA GLU A 81 15.11 -5.67 2.70
C GLU A 81 16.15 -4.98 3.61
N ASP A 82 15.94 -3.72 3.98
CA ASP A 82 16.75 -3.02 5.00
C ASP A 82 16.47 -3.48 6.45
N ASN A 83 15.40 -4.26 6.69
CA ASN A 83 14.89 -4.67 7.99
C ASN A 83 14.46 -6.16 8.07
N ILE A 84 15.02 -7.04 7.23
CA ILE A 84 14.64 -8.47 7.14
C ILE A 84 14.75 -9.14 8.51
N GLY A 85 15.75 -8.75 9.32
CA GLY A 85 15.94 -9.27 10.66
C GLY A 85 14.74 -9.01 11.58
N ASP A 86 14.19 -7.80 11.55
CA ASP A 86 13.07 -7.40 12.41
C ASP A 86 11.75 -8.01 11.97
N TRP A 87 11.53 -8.12 10.65
CA TRP A 87 10.39 -8.82 10.09
C TRP A 87 10.40 -10.32 10.47
N PHE A 88 11.55 -10.99 10.33
CA PHE A 88 11.69 -12.40 10.67
C PHE A 88 11.49 -12.66 12.18
N GLN A 89 12.02 -11.77 13.03
CA GLN A 89 11.82 -11.84 14.49
C GLN A 89 10.36 -11.65 14.91
N ARG A 90 9.58 -10.82 14.18
CA ARG A 90 8.13 -10.68 14.41
C ARG A 90 7.36 -11.92 13.93
N ALA A 91 7.71 -12.44 12.75
CA ALA A 91 7.05 -13.62 12.18
C ALA A 91 7.24 -14.89 13.03
N MET A 92 8.40 -15.06 13.68
CA MET A 92 8.65 -16.21 14.58
C MET A 92 8.03 -16.09 15.98
N LYS A 93 7.50 -14.92 16.35
CA LYS A 93 6.86 -14.69 17.65
C LYS A 93 5.33 -14.76 17.61
N SER A 94 4.75 -14.96 16.42
CA SER A 94 3.34 -15.31 16.22
C SER A 94 3.16 -16.81 16.09
#